data_AF-A0A1F8LUF3-F1
#
_entry.id   AF-A0A1F8LUF3-F1
#
_cell.length_a   1.000
_cell.length_b   1.000
_cell.length_c   1.000
_cell.angle_alpha   90.00
_cell.angle_beta   90.00
_cell.angle_gamma   90.00
#
_symmetry.space_group_name_H-M   'P 1'
#
loop_
_entity.id
_entity.type
_entity.pdbx_description
1 polymer ?
#
loop_
_entity_poly.entity_id
_entity_poly.type
_entity_poly.pdbx_seq_one_letter_code
_entity_poly.pdbx_strand_id
1 'polypeptide(L)' 'MARAVIEFKKDIGHLIPLIGKSVEGCAYNPESNIAGFQVNNLRIIIGQNRMNIYGTDDEPTIKKIIDWLIDRISENHQ' A
#
# COMPACT_ATOMS: atom_id res chain seq x y z
N MET A 1 14.55 -3.98 13.36
CA MET A 1 14.07 -3.54 12.04
C MET A 1 12.62 -3.15 12.20
N ALA A 2 12.28 -1.86 12.09
CA ALA A 2 10.93 -1.37 12.36
C ALA A 2 9.95 -1.79 11.26
N ARG A 3 8.75 -2.24 11.66
CA ARG A 3 7.67 -2.61 10.75
C ARG A 3 6.33 -2.22 11.36
N ALA A 4 5.53 -1.48 10.61
CA ALA A 4 4.12 -1.29 10.88
C ALA A 4 3.28 -2.30 10.09
N VAL A 5 2.25 -2.83 10.75
CA VAL A 5 1.23 -3.69 10.14
C VAL A 5 -0.11 -3.02 10.34
N ILE A 6 -0.83 -2.83 9.24
CA ILE A 6 -2.16 -2.25 9.23
C ILE A 6 -3.10 -3.35 8.77
N GLU A 7 -4.06 -3.72 9.62
CA GLU A 7 -5.12 -4.66 9.27
C GLU A 7 -6.33 -3.90 8.74
N PHE A 8 -6.87 -4.36 7.60
CA PHE A 8 -8.05 -3.77 7.01
C PHE A 8 -9.30 -4.40 7.62
N LYS A 9 -10.31 -3.56 7.93
CA LYS A 9 -11.61 -4.03 8.41
C LYS A 9 -12.41 -4.80 7.34
N LYS A 10 -12.05 -4.62 6.06
CA LYS A 10 -12.72 -5.22 4.91
C LYS A 10 -11.67 -5.74 3.94
N ASP A 11 -12.04 -6.75 3.17
CA ASP A 11 -11.24 -7.23 2.05
C ASP A 11 -11.14 -6.14 0.98
N ILE A 12 -9.91 -5.70 0.68
CA ILE A 12 -9.60 -4.71 -0.35
C ILE A 12 -8.97 -5.33 -1.59
N GLY A 13 -9.04 -6.65 -1.75
CA GLY A 13 -8.42 -7.40 -2.84
C GLY A 13 -8.78 -6.88 -4.23
N HIS A 14 -10.00 -6.36 -4.40
CA HIS A 14 -10.45 -5.73 -5.65
C HIS A 14 -9.75 -4.40 -5.96
N LEU A 15 -9.19 -3.71 -4.96
CA LEU A 15 -8.46 -2.45 -5.10
C LEU A 15 -6.97 -2.65 -5.36
N ILE A 16 -6.41 -3.83 -5.06
CA ILE A 16 -4.97 -4.10 -5.22
C ILE A 16 -4.50 -3.95 -6.67
N PRO A 17 -5.23 -4.44 -7.70
CA PRO A 17 -4.85 -4.19 -9.09
C PRO A 17 -4.86 -2.70 -9.44
N LEU A 18 -5.79 -1.92 -8.87
CA LEU A 18 -5.86 -0.47 -9.07
C LEU A 18 -4.65 0.22 -8.44
N ILE A 19 -4.30 -0.14 -7.20
CA ILE A 19 -3.08 0.35 -6.54
C ILE A 19 -1.83 0.05 -7.37
N GLY A 20 -1.75 -1.15 -7.95
CA GLY A 20 -0.68 -1.54 -8.85
C GLY A 20 -0.53 -0.65 -10.09
N LYS A 21 -1.63 -0.08 -10.58
CA LYS A 21 -1.63 0.86 -11.72
C LYS A 21 -1.40 2.30 -11.29
N SER A 22 -1.89 2.69 -10.13
CA SER A 22 -1.82 4.06 -9.61
C SER A 22 -0.44 4.44 -9.07
N VAL A 23 0.39 3.45 -8.72
CA VAL A 23 1.72 3.67 -8.15
C VAL A 23 2.81 3.29 -9.16
N GLU A 24 3.58 4.28 -9.61
CA GLU A 24 4.73 4.06 -10.48
C GLU A 24 5.76 3.14 -9.80
N GLY A 25 6.28 2.16 -10.55
CA GLY A 25 7.24 1.18 -10.03
C GLY A 25 6.63 0.15 -9.07
N CYS A 26 5.30 0.06 -8.98
CA CYS A 26 4.63 -0.97 -8.20
C CYS A 26 4.70 -2.33 -8.90
N ALA A 27 5.12 -3.36 -8.15
CA ALA A 27 5.05 -4.75 -8.57
C ALA A 27 3.73 -5.35 -8.08
N TYR A 28 2.91 -5.83 -9.00
CA TYR A 28 1.65 -6.53 -8.70
C TYR A 28 1.76 -8.01 -9.08
N ASN A 29 1.41 -8.89 -8.13
CA ASN A 29 1.27 -10.33 -8.37
C ASN A 29 -0.22 -10.71 -8.39
N PRO A 30 -0.78 -11.10 -9.55
CA PRO A 30 -2.18 -11.50 -9.67
C PRO A 30 -2.53 -12.83 -9.01
N GLU A 31 -1.57 -13.77 -8.89
CA GLU A 31 -1.82 -15.09 -8.30
C GLU A 31 -2.05 -15.01 -6.78
N SER A 32 -1.27 -14.14 -6.12
CA SER A 32 -1.37 -13.93 -4.67
C SER A 32 -2.23 -12.72 -4.29
N ASN A 33 -2.66 -11.92 -5.28
CA ASN A 33 -3.32 -10.63 -5.10
C ASN A 33 -2.56 -9.71 -4.12
N ILE A 34 -1.28 -9.47 -4.41
CA ILE A 34 -0.38 -8.64 -3.60
C ILE A 34 0.25 -7.58 -4.48
N ALA A 35 0.29 -6.34 -3.98
CA ALA A 35 1.03 -5.24 -4.57
C ALA A 35 2.19 -4.83 -3.65
N GLY A 36 3.33 -4.46 -4.22
CA GLY A 36 4.49 -4.00 -3.46
C GLY A 36 5.21 -2.85 -4.17
N PHE A 37 5.61 -1.84 -3.42
CA PHE A 37 6.31 -0.66 -3.94
C PHE A 37 7.22 -0.04 -2.88
N GLN A 38 8.04 0.93 -3.29
CA GLN A 38 8.92 1.67 -2.40
C GLN A 38 8.62 3.17 -2.51
N VAL A 39 8.52 3.86 -1.36
CA VAL A 39 8.35 5.32 -1.29
C VAL A 39 9.13 5.85 -0.10
N ASN A 40 9.87 6.96 -0.26
CA ASN A 40 10.66 7.57 0.82
C ASN A 40 11.57 6.58 1.57
N ASN A 41 12.20 5.65 0.85
CA ASN A 41 13.02 4.56 1.41
C ASN A 41 12.26 3.54 2.29
N LEU A 42 10.94 3.59 2.31
CA LEU A 42 10.06 2.61 2.97
C LEU A 42 9.57 1.60 1.94
N ARG A 43 9.51 0.32 2.34
CA ARG A 43 8.95 -0.75 1.49
C ARG A 43 7.54 -1.06 1.94
N ILE A 44 6.59 -0.97 1.03
CA ILE A 44 5.17 -1.21 1.29
C ILE A 44 4.76 -2.50 0.59
N ILE A 45 4.05 -3.38 1.30
CA ILE A 45 3.44 -4.59 0.74
C ILE A 45 1.98 -4.60 1.15
N ILE A 46 1.08 -4.60 0.16
CA ILE A 46 -0.37 -4.57 0.34
C ILE A 46 -0.93 -5.91 -0.12
N GLY A 47 -1.60 -6.61 0.79
CA GLY A 47 -2.42 -7.77 0.50
C GLY A 47 -3.89 -7.50 0.82
N GLN A 48 -4.74 -8.51 0.61
CA GLN A 48 -6.20 -8.39 0.70
C GLN A 48 -6.71 -7.82 2.05
N ASN A 49 -6.10 -8.25 3.15
CA ASN A 49 -6.54 -7.92 4.52
C ASN A 49 -5.52 -7.14 5.34
N ARG A 50 -4.35 -6.84 4.78
CA ARG A 50 -3.30 -6.12 5.50
C ARG A 50 -2.33 -5.38 4.59
N MET A 51 -1.77 -4.31 5.12
CA MET A 51 -0.61 -3.62 4.59
C MET A 51 0.55 -3.72 5.57
N ASN A 52 1.73 -4.01 5.05
CA ASN A 52 2.99 -3.98 5.80
C ASN A 52 3.84 -2.82 5.30
N ILE A 53 4.33 -2.00 6.22
CA ILE A 53 5.26 -0.91 5.93
C ILE A 53 6.57 -1.22 6.66
N TYR A 54 7.64 -1.44 5.91
CA TYR A 54 8.96 -1.74 6.43
C TYR A 54 9.83 -0.49 6.43
N GLY A 55 10.62 -0.32 7.49
CA GLY A 55 11.54 0.81 7.65
C GLY A 55 11.01 1.92 8.57
N THR A 56 9.81 1.76 9.14
CA THR A 56 9.24 2.69 10.11
C THR A 56 8.23 2.01 11.04
N ASP A 57 8.11 2.51 12.26
CA ASP A 57 7.06 2.28 13.25
C ASP A 57 6.43 3.60 13.74
N ASP A 58 6.80 4.73 13.11
CA ASP A 58 6.31 6.07 13.41
C ASP A 58 4.91 6.31 12.83
N GLU A 59 3.90 6.42 13.71
CA GLU A 59 2.50 6.63 13.33
C GLU A 59 2.26 7.85 12.42
N PRO A 60 2.84 9.04 12.69
CA PRO A 60 2.77 10.18 11.77
C PRO A 60 3.26 9.87 10.35
N THR A 61 4.39 9.18 10.22
CA THR A 61 4.92 8.77 8.92
C THR A 61 3.98 7.78 8.23
N ILE A 62 3.48 6.80 8.97
CA ILE A 62 2.53 5.81 8.46
C ILE A 62 1.27 6.49 7.92
N LYS A 63 0.69 7.44 8.67
CA LYS A 63 -0.48 8.22 8.22
C LYS A 63 -0.22 8.95 6.90
N LYS A 64 0.93 9.61 6.77
CA LYS A 64 1.32 10.29 5.51
C LYS A 64 1.39 9.33 4.32
N ILE A 65 1.87 8.10 4.52
CA ILE A 65 1.91 7.09 3.45
C ILE A 65 0.50 6.64 3.06
N ILE A 66 -0.39 6.46 4.03
CA ILE A 66 -1.79 6.09 3.77
C ILE A 66 -2.50 7.21 3.02
N ASP A 67 -2.38 8.46 3.47
CA ASP A 67 -3.00 9.62 2.83
C ASP A 67 -2.51 9.76 1.38
N TRP A 68 -1.19 9.68 1.17
CA TRP A 68 -0.60 9.69 -0.18
C TRP A 68 -1.14 8.56 -1.06
N LEU A 69 -1.35 7.36 -0.52
CA LEU A 69 -1.90 6.24 -1.27
C LEU A 69 -3.35 6.48 -1.66
N ILE A 70 -4.16 7.04 -0.75
CA ILE A 70 -5.57 7.38 -1.00
C ILE A 70 -5.68 8.42 -2.12
N ASP A 71 -4.82 9.44 -2.10
CA ASP A 71 -4.78 10.47 -3.14
C ASP A 71 -4.51 9.85 -4.52
N ARG A 72 -3.50 8.97 -4.63
CA ARG A 72 -3.15 8.30 -5.90
C ARG A 72 -4.25 7.41 -6.46
N ILE A 73 -4.97 6.70 -5.59
CA ILE A 73 -6.10 5.88 -6.00
C ILE A 73 -7.24 6.79 -6.48
N SER A 74 -7.49 7.89 -5.78
CA SER A 74 -8.59 8.83 -6.09
C SER A 74 -8.36 9.59 -7.40
N GLU A 75 -7.12 9.95 -7.73
CA GLU A 75 -6.74 10.61 -9.00
C GLU A 75 -7.05 9.75 -10.24
N ASN A 76 -7.02 8.42 -10.11
CA ASN A 76 -7.30 7.49 -11.22
C ASN A 76 -8.80 7.22 -11.43
N HIS A 77 -9.68 7.88 -10.66
CA HIS A 77 -11.13 7.74 -10.72
C HIS A 77 -11.85 8.96 -11.33
N GLN A 78 -11.12 9.92 -11.91
CA GLN A 78 -11.66 11.03 -12.70
C GLN A 78 -11.41 10.82 -14.20
#